data_AF-D5VN86-F1
#
_entry.id   AF-D5VN86-F1
#
_cell.length_a   1.000
_cell.length_b   1.000
_cell.length_c   1.000
_cell.angle_alpha   90.00
_cell.angle_beta   90.00
_cell.angle_gamma   90.00
#
_symmetry.space_group_name_H-M   'P 1'
#
loop_
_entity.id
_entity.type
_entity.pdbx_description
1 polymer ?
#
loop_
_entity_poly.entity_id
_entity_poly.type
_entity_poly.pdbx_seq_one_letter_code
_entity_poly.pdbx_strand_id
1 'polypeptide(L)'
;MTKWAASLIRISTHEVETLQKRLAEIVERRTAAEMRVAMLDAEAEAEAKRAEGDASAGWYMIGYREGHKRRRAEMLLEIDLHLEEEAGARDALSEAFENLKKYEHVAEQAKVLAAKKLGVFESAQLDELGLRRKAAGF
;
A
#
# COMPACT_ATOMS: atom_id res chain seq x y z
N MET A 1 14.52 18.50 -15.48
CA MET A 1 14.00 18.27 -14.11
C MET A 1 15.05 18.77 -13.13
N THR A 2 14.66 19.47 -12.06
CA THR A 2 15.63 19.96 -11.07
C THR A 2 16.19 18.79 -10.26
N LYS A 3 17.47 18.86 -9.87
CA LYS A 3 18.15 17.79 -9.09
C LYS A 3 17.42 17.48 -7.76
N TRP A 4 16.89 18.51 -7.11
CA TRP A 4 16.15 18.36 -5.86
C TRP A 4 14.83 17.58 -6.05
N ALA A 5 14.07 17.87 -7.12
CA ALA A 5 12.79 17.23 -7.37
C ALA A 5 12.98 15.74 -7.70
N ALA A 6 14.00 15.42 -8.51
CA ALA A 6 14.36 14.04 -8.80
C ALA A 6 14.75 13.26 -7.51
N SER A 7 15.45 13.92 -6.58
CA SER A 7 15.82 13.29 -5.32
C SER A 7 14.62 13.05 -4.40
N LEU A 8 13.71 14.02 -4.28
CA LEU A 8 12.50 13.86 -3.46
C LEU A 8 11.58 12.77 -4.01
N ILE A 9 11.34 12.76 -5.33
CA ILE A 9 10.56 11.71 -5.99
C ILE A 9 11.17 10.34 -5.67
N ARG A 10 12.48 10.18 -5.83
CA ARG A 10 13.16 8.90 -5.53
C ARG A 10 12.99 8.46 -4.07
N ILE A 11 13.13 9.38 -3.12
CA ILE A 11 12.96 9.07 -1.69
C ILE A 11 11.52 8.66 -1.40
N SER A 12 10.53 9.41 -1.90
CA SER A 12 9.12 9.10 -1.70
C SER A 12 8.67 7.83 -2.42
N THR A 13 9.25 7.52 -3.59
CA THR A 13 9.03 6.22 -4.25
C THR A 13 9.50 5.08 -3.35
N HIS A 14 10.69 5.19 -2.77
CA HIS A 14 11.21 4.17 -1.87
C HIS A 14 10.37 4.01 -0.59
N GLU A 15 9.86 5.12 -0.06
CA GLU A 15 8.93 5.11 1.07
C GLU A 15 7.63 4.38 0.73
N VAL A 16 7.01 4.68 -0.42
CA VAL A 16 5.83 3.96 -0.91
C VAL A 16 6.11 2.46 -1.04
N GLU A 17 7.22 2.07 -1.67
CA GLU A 17 7.60 0.66 -1.81
C GLU A 17 7.78 -0.03 -0.45
N THR A 18 8.35 0.66 0.52
CA THR A 18 8.55 0.15 1.87
C THR A 18 7.20 -0.06 2.58
N LEU A 19 6.29 0.91 2.47
CA LEU A 19 4.94 0.82 3.04
C LEU A 19 4.10 -0.27 2.34
N GLN A 20 4.23 -0.44 1.03
CA GLN A 20 3.59 -1.54 0.29
C GLN A 20 4.03 -2.91 0.79
N LYS A 21 5.34 -3.11 1.00
CA LYS A 21 5.87 -4.36 1.56
C LYS A 21 5.32 -4.61 2.95
N ARG A 22 5.34 -3.59 3.81
CA ARG A 22 4.78 -3.69 5.17
C ARG A 22 3.30 -4.05 5.15
N LEU A 23 2.51 -3.41 4.28
CA LEU A 23 1.08 -3.73 4.13
C LEU A 23 0.88 -5.18 3.68
N ALA A 24 1.69 -5.66 2.72
CA ALA A 24 1.62 -7.05 2.26
C ALA A 24 1.92 -8.04 3.41
N GLU A 25 2.94 -7.78 4.23
CA GLU A 25 3.27 -8.62 5.39
C GLU A 25 2.14 -8.63 6.44
N ILE A 26 1.46 -7.50 6.66
CA ILE A 26 0.30 -7.44 7.57
C ILE A 26 -0.86 -8.27 7.01
N VAL A 27 -1.18 -8.10 5.72
CA VAL A 27 -2.24 -8.86 5.05
C VAL A 27 -1.95 -10.36 5.10
N GLU A 28 -0.71 -10.77 4.85
CA GLU A 28 -0.29 -12.16 4.93
C GLU A 28 -0.53 -12.73 6.34
N ARG A 29 -0.10 -12.03 7.39
CA ARG A 29 -0.36 -12.43 8.79
C ARG A 29 -1.85 -12.54 9.10
N ARG A 30 -2.67 -11.56 8.67
CA ARG A 30 -4.14 -11.62 8.81
C ARG A 30 -4.70 -12.87 8.14
N THR A 31 -4.34 -13.12 6.89
CA THR A 31 -4.86 -14.27 6.13
C THR A 31 -4.43 -15.61 6.73
N ALA A 32 -3.21 -15.69 7.28
CA ALA A 32 -2.74 -16.87 7.99
C ALA A 32 -3.53 -17.10 9.30
N ALA A 33 -3.88 -16.04 10.03
CA ALA A 33 -4.74 -16.13 11.22
C ALA A 33 -6.17 -16.58 10.86
N GLU A 34 -6.75 -16.04 9.78
CA GLU A 34 -8.06 -16.46 9.26
C GLU A 34 -8.07 -17.95 8.87
N MET A 35 -7.01 -18.41 8.21
CA MET A 35 -6.86 -19.83 7.87
C MET A 35 -6.78 -20.72 9.11
N ARG A 36 -6.06 -20.30 10.15
CA ARG A 36 -5.99 -21.04 11.42
C ARG A 36 -7.37 -21.18 12.09
N VAL A 37 -8.19 -20.14 12.06
CA VAL A 37 -9.58 -20.20 12.56
C VAL A 37 -10.41 -21.17 11.75
N ALA A 38 -10.33 -21.10 10.41
CA ALA A 38 -11.08 -22.01 9.54
C ALA A 38 -10.69 -23.48 9.76
N MET A 39 -9.40 -23.76 9.93
CA MET A 39 -8.90 -25.10 10.26
C MET A 39 -9.40 -25.57 11.63
N LEU A 40 -9.34 -24.70 12.65
CA LEU A 40 -9.82 -25.01 13.99
C LEU A 40 -11.33 -25.33 14.01
N ASP A 41 -12.13 -24.56 13.28
CA ASP A 41 -13.57 -24.79 13.14
C ASP A 41 -13.86 -26.13 12.42
N ALA A 42 -13.10 -26.44 11.36
CA ALA A 42 -13.23 -27.71 10.64
C ALA A 42 -12.83 -28.93 11.51
N GLU A 43 -11.78 -28.81 12.32
CA GLU A 43 -11.39 -29.84 13.29
C GLU A 43 -12.50 -30.08 14.31
N ALA A 44 -13.13 -29.01 14.81
CA ALA A 44 -14.20 -29.12 15.79
C ALA A 44 -15.46 -29.78 15.22
N GLU A 45 -15.80 -29.52 13.96
CA GLU A 45 -16.88 -30.21 13.26
C GLU A 45 -16.59 -31.70 13.08
N ALA A 46 -15.35 -32.07 12.73
CA ALA A 46 -14.95 -33.45 12.59
C ALA A 46 -15.03 -34.20 13.94
N GLU A 47 -14.57 -33.58 15.02
CA GLU A 47 -14.62 -34.16 16.36
C GLU A 47 -16.08 -34.31 16.86
N ALA A 48 -16.94 -33.33 16.56
CA ALA A 48 -18.36 -33.43 16.87
C ALA A 48 -19.04 -34.61 16.16
N LYS A 49 -18.79 -34.79 14.86
CA LYS A 49 -19.31 -35.93 14.09
C LYS A 49 -18.80 -37.27 14.62
N ARG A 50 -17.53 -37.34 15.04
CA ARG A 50 -16.98 -38.55 15.66
C ARG A 50 -17.72 -38.89 16.96
N ALA A 51 -17.97 -37.89 17.81
CA ALA A 51 -18.62 -38.09 19.10
C ALA A 51 -20.08 -38.55 19.00
N GLU A 52 -20.78 -38.27 17.89
CA GLU A 52 -22.14 -38.80 17.64
C GLU A 52 -22.17 -40.33 17.56
N GLY A 53 -21.08 -40.95 17.09
CA GLY A 53 -20.97 -42.41 16.95
C GLY A 53 -20.32 -43.14 18.13
N ASP A 54 -19.82 -42.41 19.14
CA ASP A 54 -19.04 -42.98 20.24
C ASP A 54 -19.37 -42.29 21.57
N ALA A 55 -20.08 -43.01 22.44
CA ALA A 55 -20.50 -42.52 23.76
C ALA A 55 -19.31 -42.13 24.66
N SER A 56 -18.15 -42.78 24.49
CA SER A 56 -16.94 -42.45 25.25
C SER A 56 -16.32 -41.13 24.79
N ALA A 57 -16.32 -40.87 23.48
CA ALA A 57 -15.90 -39.58 22.90
C ALA A 57 -16.85 -38.44 23.30
N GLY A 58 -18.16 -38.70 23.37
CA GLY A 58 -19.18 -37.75 23.83
C GLY A 58 -18.92 -37.16 25.23
N TRP A 59 -18.36 -37.95 26.15
CA TRP A 59 -18.05 -37.48 27.52
C TRP A 59 -16.99 -36.37 27.54
N TYR A 60 -15.99 -36.44 26.65
CA TYR A 60 -14.92 -35.46 26.56
C TYR A 60 -15.29 -34.20 25.76
N MET A 61 -16.41 -34.22 25.02
CA MET A 61 -16.83 -33.10 24.18
C MET A 61 -17.11 -31.81 24.93
N ILE A 62 -17.51 -31.87 26.20
CA ILE A 62 -17.75 -30.67 27.01
C ILE A 62 -16.44 -29.86 27.16
N GLY A 63 -15.35 -30.53 27.55
CA GLY A 63 -14.04 -29.89 27.70
C GLY A 63 -13.45 -29.45 26.37
N TYR A 64 -13.59 -30.28 25.33
CA TYR A 64 -13.14 -29.94 23.98
C TYR A 64 -13.82 -28.66 23.45
N ARG A 65 -15.15 -28.55 23.60
CA ARG A 65 -15.91 -27.37 23.14
C ARG A 65 -15.49 -26.09 23.86
N GLU A 66 -15.24 -26.16 25.16
CA GLU A 66 -14.78 -24.99 25.90
C GLU A 66 -13.36 -24.58 25.49
N GLY A 67 -12.45 -25.55 25.32
CA GLY A 67 -11.10 -25.30 24.81
C GLY A 67 -11.08 -24.76 23.37
N HIS A 68 -11.98 -25.25 22.51
CA HIS A 68 -12.19 -24.73 21.16
C HIS A 68 -12.67 -23.28 21.20
N LYS A 69 -13.73 -23.00 21.95
CA LYS A 69 -14.29 -21.64 22.11
C LYS A 69 -13.24 -20.64 22.56
N ARG A 70 -12.41 -21.01 23.54
CA ARG A 70 -11.33 -20.16 24.03
C ARG A 70 -10.27 -19.88 22.96
N ARG A 71 -9.71 -20.93 22.34
CA ARG A 71 -8.68 -20.77 21.29
C ARG A 71 -9.20 -19.97 20.10
N ARG A 72 -10.46 -20.20 19.70
CA ARG A 72 -11.12 -19.45 18.64
C ARG A 72 -11.25 -17.97 18.99
N ALA A 73 -11.66 -17.65 20.22
CA ALA A 73 -11.76 -16.26 20.67
C ALA A 73 -10.39 -15.56 20.68
N GLU A 74 -9.33 -16.25 21.11
CA GLU A 74 -7.96 -15.73 21.09
C GLU A 74 -7.50 -15.43 19.64
N MET A 75 -7.77 -16.33 18.70
CA MET A 75 -7.41 -16.13 17.28
C MET A 75 -8.25 -15.04 16.60
N LEU A 76 -9.54 -14.89 16.96
CA LEU A 76 -10.36 -13.79 16.45
C LEU A 76 -9.83 -12.43 16.91
N LEU A 77 -9.39 -12.33 18.16
CA LEU A 77 -8.77 -11.12 18.67
C LEU A 77 -7.45 -10.80 17.93
N GLU A 78 -6.66 -11.82 17.57
CA GLU A 78 -5.48 -11.64 16.72
C GLU A 78 -5.85 -11.10 15.33
N ILE A 79 -6.91 -11.61 14.71
CA ILE A 79 -7.43 -11.11 13.42
C ILE A 79 -7.88 -9.65 13.53
N ASP A 80 -8.62 -9.31 14.59
CA ASP A 80 -9.09 -7.93 14.83
C ASP A 80 -7.90 -6.97 14.98
N LEU A 81 -6.85 -7.37 15.71
CA LEU A 81 -5.62 -6.58 15.83
C LEU A 81 -4.94 -6.39 14.46
N HIS A 82 -4.88 -7.43 13.64
CA HIS A 82 -4.32 -7.32 12.30
C HIS A 82 -5.16 -6.43 11.37
N LEU A 83 -6.49 -6.44 11.50
CA LEU A 83 -7.37 -5.55 10.74
C LEU A 83 -7.13 -4.08 11.08
N GLU A 84 -7.00 -3.75 12.36
CA GLU A 84 -6.68 -2.38 12.81
C GLU A 84 -5.27 -1.96 12.33
N GLU A 85 -4.29 -2.86 12.41
CA GLU A 85 -2.95 -2.62 11.88
C GLU A 85 -2.96 -2.40 10.36
N GLU A 86 -3.75 -3.20 9.63
CA GLU A 86 -3.92 -3.10 8.19
C GLU A 86 -4.55 -1.77 7.79
N ALA A 87 -5.58 -1.32 8.52
CA ALA A 87 -6.22 -0.03 8.29
C ALA A 87 -5.20 1.12 8.44
N GLY A 88 -4.46 1.16 9.54
CA GLY A 88 -3.42 2.18 9.75
C GLY A 88 -2.30 2.14 8.71
N ALA A 89 -1.91 0.94 8.24
CA ALA A 89 -0.93 0.80 7.17
C ALA A 89 -1.45 1.28 5.81
N ARG A 90 -2.73 1.07 5.51
CA ARG A 90 -3.38 1.59 4.29
C ARG A 90 -3.47 3.11 4.30
N ASP A 91 -3.79 3.71 5.44
CA ASP A 91 -3.84 5.16 5.59
C ASP A 91 -2.45 5.77 5.39
N ALA A 92 -1.42 5.23 6.05
CA ALA A 92 -0.04 5.67 5.87
C ALA A 92 0.44 5.53 4.42
N LEU A 93 0.10 4.41 3.75
CA LEU A 93 0.44 4.20 2.34
C LEU A 93 -0.28 5.23 1.45
N SER A 94 -1.54 5.54 1.74
CA SER A 94 -2.32 6.53 0.99
C SER A 94 -1.69 7.92 1.10
N GLU A 95 -1.31 8.33 2.32
CA GLU A 95 -0.60 9.59 2.55
C GLU A 95 0.73 9.66 1.80
N ALA A 96 1.52 8.58 1.83
CA ALA A 96 2.79 8.51 1.10
C ALA A 96 2.59 8.64 -0.43
N PHE A 97 1.56 8.01 -0.98
CA PHE A 97 1.19 8.17 -2.39
C PHE A 97 0.80 9.61 -2.73
N GLU A 98 0.00 10.27 -1.88
CA GLU A 98 -0.36 11.67 -2.08
C GLU A 98 0.89 12.56 -2.08
N ASN A 99 1.82 12.34 -1.16
CA ASN A 99 3.06 13.11 -1.08
C ASN A 99 3.95 12.90 -2.30
N LEU A 100 4.11 11.66 -2.77
CA LEU A 100 4.79 11.36 -4.02
C LEU A 100 4.15 12.12 -5.20
N LYS A 101 2.82 12.10 -5.31
CA LYS A 101 2.09 12.79 -6.39
C LYS A 101 2.27 14.30 -6.34
N LYS A 102 2.34 14.91 -5.15
CA LYS A 102 2.65 16.34 -5.00
C LYS A 102 4.03 16.66 -5.59
N TYR A 103 5.05 15.86 -5.28
CA TYR A 103 6.39 16.06 -5.84
C TYR A 103 6.43 15.87 -7.36
N GLU A 104 5.75 14.87 -7.89
CA GLU A 104 5.62 14.64 -9.33
C GLU A 104 4.96 15.83 -10.04
N HIS A 105 3.87 16.38 -9.48
CA HIS A 105 3.18 17.54 -10.04
C HIS A 105 4.07 18.78 -10.06
N VAL A 106 4.76 19.07 -8.95
CA VAL A 106 5.67 20.22 -8.88
C VAL A 106 6.84 20.05 -9.88
N ALA A 107 7.37 18.83 -10.00
CA ALA A 107 8.42 18.54 -10.97
C ALA A 107 7.96 18.75 -12.42
N GLU A 108 6.72 18.35 -12.74
CA GLU A 108 6.14 18.52 -14.07
C GLU A 108 5.86 19.99 -14.39
N GLN A 109 5.26 20.74 -13.46
CA GLN A 109 5.06 22.17 -13.60
C GLN A 109 6.40 22.91 -13.84
N ALA A 110 7.46 22.52 -13.12
CA ALA A 110 8.78 23.10 -13.32
C ALA A 110 9.34 22.82 -14.73
N LYS A 111 9.10 21.64 -15.30
CA LYS A 111 9.49 21.33 -16.69
C LYS A 111 8.71 22.17 -17.69
N VAL A 112 7.39 22.28 -17.53
CA VAL A 112 6.53 23.08 -18.41
C VAL A 112 6.97 24.54 -18.40
N LEU A 113 7.26 25.10 -17.24
CA LEU A 113 7.76 26.47 -17.11
C LEU A 113 9.14 26.65 -17.75
N ALA A 114 10.05 25.68 -17.61
CA ALA A 114 11.36 25.72 -18.25
C ALA A 114 11.24 25.67 -19.79
N ALA A 115 10.37 24.82 -20.33
CA ALA A 115 10.11 24.73 -21.77
C ALA A 115 9.51 26.04 -22.31
N LYS A 116 8.55 26.64 -21.60
CA LYS A 116 7.99 27.96 -21.97
C LYS A 116 9.07 29.04 -22.02
N LYS A 117 9.94 29.10 -21.01
CA LYS A 117 11.04 30.08 -20.96
C LYS A 117 12.03 29.89 -22.12
N LEU A 118 12.37 28.64 -22.44
CA LEU A 118 13.24 28.34 -23.58
C LEU A 118 12.60 28.79 -24.90
N GLY A 119 11.31 28.48 -25.12
CA GLY A 119 10.61 28.92 -26.32
C GLY A 119 10.51 30.45 -26.47
N VAL A 120 10.31 31.17 -25.37
CA VAL A 120 10.35 32.65 -25.38
C VAL A 120 11.74 33.15 -25.75
N PHE A 121 12.79 32.54 -25.21
CA PHE A 121 14.18 32.91 -25.52
C PHE A 121 14.54 32.63 -26.98
N GLU A 122 14.20 31.44 -27.49
CA GLU A 122 14.43 31.07 -28.89
C GLU A 122 13.66 31.98 -29.86
N SER A 123 12.40 32.32 -29.55
CA SER A 123 11.62 33.29 -30.34
C SER A 123 12.29 34.65 -30.38
N ALA A 124 12.76 35.17 -29.24
CA ALA A 124 13.45 36.46 -29.19
C ALA A 124 14.74 36.46 -30.02
N GLN A 125 15.50 35.35 -30.01
CA GLN A 125 16.70 35.21 -30.84
C GLN A 125 16.38 35.19 -32.34
N LEU A 126 15.30 34.51 -32.74
CA LEU A 126 14.85 34.48 -34.12
C LEU A 126 14.36 35.87 -34.58
N ASP A 127 13.66 36.59 -33.72
CA ASP A 127 13.22 37.97 -33.99
C ASP A 127 14.42 38.90 -34.18
N GLU A 128 15.44 38.83 -33.32
CA GLU A 128 16.68 39.60 -33.48
C GLU A 128 17.41 39.28 -34.79
N LEU A 129 17.50 38.00 -35.18
CA LEU A 129 18.08 37.60 -36.46
C LEU A 129 17.29 38.15 -37.64
N GLY A 130 15.95 38.12 -37.57
CA GLY A 130 15.07 38.70 -38.57
C GLY A 130 15.27 40.21 -38.72
N LEU A 131 15.37 40.93 -37.61
CA LEU A 131 15.66 42.37 -37.59
C LEU A 131 17.04 42.69 -38.19
N ARG A 132 18.07 41.90 -37.86
CA ARG A 132 19.41 42.06 -38.45
C ARG A 132 19.41 41.81 -39.95
N ARG A 133 18.67 40.79 -40.43
CA ARG A 133 18.57 40.48 -41.86
C ARG A 133 17.86 41.61 -42.63
N LYS A 134 16.76 42.12 -42.09
CA LYS A 134 16.03 43.27 -42.63
C LYS A 134 16.89 44.54 -42.67
N ALA A 135 17.69 44.78 -41.62
CA ALA A 135 18.62 45.91 -41.58
C ALA A 135 19.78 45.78 -42.60
N ALA A 136 20.17 44.55 -42.95
CA ALA A 136 21.20 44.27 -43.96
C ALA A 136 20.67 44.37 -45.42
N GLY A 137 19.42 44.74 -45.63
CA GLY A 137 18.85 45.00 -46.96
C GLY A 137 18.45 43.76 -47.77
N PHE A 138 18.26 42.61 -47.10
CA PHE A 138 17.62 41.42 -47.67
C PHE A 138 16.15 41.33 -47.27
#